data_AF-A0A849BY36-F1
#
_entry.id   AF-A0A849BY36-F1
#
_cell.length_a   1.000
_cell.length_b   1.000
_cell.length_c   1.000
_cell.angle_alpha   90.00
_cell.angle_beta   90.00
_cell.angle_gamma   90.00
#
_symmetry.space_group_name_H-M   'P 1'
#
loop_
_entity.id
_entity.type
_entity.pdbx_description
1 polymer ?
#
loop_
_entity_poly.entity_id
_entity_poly.type
_entity_poly.pdbx_seq_one_letter_code
_entity_poly.pdbx_strand_id
1 'polypeptide(L)'
;MDNLAVSVRPDGGYLTGVRVEFDRTSRTETGEKPAPASQFVFLFDKSIRFNAERFPTCDRADFTARGPAGCPEGSKVGEGTAEIFPHTTAEVAVFNTRYASGDRGVLITIPATGAVLENTFEPVADPYRSDYGTGSDELLPSALAPLERASTTRFRVTFGAVHTDHTGTHSYVESLAIPGQQLKFGLWSRFVTGQVLLPTAQAARPLP
;
A
#
# COMPACT_ATOMS: atom_id res chain seq x y z
N MET A 1 -19.60 -6.85 -1.16
CA MET A 1 -19.44 -5.46 -1.60
C MET A 1 -18.06 -4.97 -1.15
N ASP A 2 -17.18 -4.70 -2.11
CA ASP A 2 -15.90 -4.04 -1.88
C ASP A 2 -15.99 -2.61 -2.39
N ASN A 3 -15.52 -1.66 -1.58
CA ASN A 3 -15.47 -0.25 -1.93
C ASN A 3 -14.08 0.31 -1.65
N LEU A 4 -13.67 1.29 -2.45
CA LEU A 4 -12.41 1.99 -2.31
C LEU A 4 -12.67 3.49 -2.23
N ALA A 5 -12.12 4.12 -1.20
CA ALA A 5 -11.89 5.56 -1.16
C ALA A 5 -10.38 5.81 -1.19
N VAL A 6 -9.98 6.92 -1.82
CA VAL A 6 -8.59 7.37 -1.83
C VAL A 6 -8.54 8.84 -1.47
N SER A 7 -7.54 9.24 -0.69
CA SER A 7 -7.21 10.65 -0.47
C SER A 7 -5.75 10.93 -0.78
N VAL A 8 -5.48 12.12 -1.31
CA VAL A 8 -4.13 12.59 -1.64
C VAL A 8 -3.93 13.92 -0.95
N ARG A 9 -2.85 14.04 -0.17
CA ARG A 9 -2.51 15.24 0.60
C ARG A 9 -1.04 15.61 0.36
N PRO A 10 -0.64 16.87 0.51
CA PRO A 10 0.78 17.21 0.51
C PRO A 10 1.49 16.46 1.65
N ASP A 11 2.71 15.99 1.40
CA ASP A 11 3.53 15.40 2.46
C ASP A 11 4.37 16.44 3.23
N GLY A 12 4.43 17.68 2.71
CA GLY A 12 5.17 18.80 3.28
C GLY A 12 6.68 18.78 3.02
N GLY A 13 7.19 17.82 2.23
CA GLY A 13 8.61 17.69 1.92
C GLY A 13 9.05 18.47 0.69
N TYR A 14 8.32 18.30 -0.42
CA TYR A 14 8.64 18.92 -1.71
C TYR A 14 7.39 19.40 -2.43
N LEU A 15 7.53 20.30 -3.42
CA LEU A 15 6.37 20.92 -4.11
C LEU A 15 5.44 19.88 -4.75
N THR A 16 5.99 18.79 -5.29
CA THR A 16 5.29 17.65 -5.90
C THR A 16 5.03 16.52 -4.92
N GLY A 17 5.51 16.63 -3.67
CA GLY A 17 5.41 15.62 -2.63
C GLY A 17 3.99 15.38 -2.17
N VAL A 18 3.58 14.12 -2.14
CA VAL A 18 2.23 13.71 -1.72
C VAL A 18 2.26 12.50 -0.80
N ARG A 19 1.22 12.40 0.02
CA ARG A 19 0.83 11.17 0.71
C ARG A 19 -0.49 10.68 0.13
N VAL A 20 -0.51 9.42 -0.29
CA VAL A 20 -1.69 8.74 -0.84
C VAL A 20 -2.23 7.78 0.20
N GLU A 21 -3.47 7.94 0.64
CA GLU A 21 -4.17 6.99 1.52
C GLU A 21 -5.17 6.19 0.71
N PHE A 22 -5.08 4.86 0.77
CA PHE A 22 -6.12 3.94 0.34
C PHE A 22 -6.96 3.56 1.56
N ASP A 23 -8.28 3.61 1.42
CA ASP A 23 -9.26 3.15 2.40
C ASP A 23 -10.23 2.18 1.74
N ARG A 24 -9.91 0.88 1.87
CA ARG A 24 -10.75 -0.19 1.34
C ARG A 24 -11.67 -0.69 2.42
N THR A 25 -12.94 -0.86 2.08
CA THR A 25 -13.93 -1.56 2.92
C THR A 25 -14.46 -2.78 2.19
N SER A 26 -14.75 -3.84 2.95
CA SER A 26 -15.31 -5.09 2.44
C SER A 26 -16.31 -5.69 3.40
N ARG A 27 -17.45 -6.05 2.84
CA ARG A 27 -18.58 -6.62 3.57
C ARG A 27 -19.32 -7.61 2.69
N THR A 28 -19.89 -8.65 3.30
CA THR A 28 -20.91 -9.48 2.66
C THR A 28 -22.28 -8.84 2.86
N GLU A 29 -23.29 -9.25 2.09
CA GLU A 29 -24.66 -8.77 2.28
C GLU A 29 -25.25 -9.22 3.63
N THR A 30 -24.84 -10.39 4.09
CA THR A 30 -25.29 -11.04 5.32
C THR A 30 -24.50 -10.64 6.57
N GLY A 31 -23.40 -9.88 6.43
CA GLY A 31 -22.51 -9.52 7.53
C GLY A 31 -21.53 -10.63 7.95
N GLU A 32 -21.54 -11.76 7.25
CA GLU A 32 -20.57 -12.86 7.41
C GLU A 32 -19.16 -12.45 6.98
N LYS A 33 -18.18 -13.26 7.39
CA LYS A 33 -16.76 -13.09 7.06
C LYS A 33 -16.55 -12.90 5.55
N PRO A 34 -15.99 -11.75 5.10
CA PRO A 34 -15.66 -11.58 3.69
C PRO A 34 -14.63 -12.59 3.23
N ALA A 35 -14.68 -12.97 1.94
CA ALA A 35 -13.68 -13.84 1.35
C ALA A 35 -12.26 -13.24 1.56
N PRO A 36 -11.29 -14.04 2.04
CA PRO A 36 -9.90 -13.59 2.12
C PRO A 36 -9.31 -13.33 0.73
N ALA A 37 -8.50 -12.28 0.61
CA ALA A 37 -7.68 -12.06 -0.57
C ALA A 37 -6.55 -13.11 -0.64
N SER A 38 -6.21 -13.54 -1.84
CA SER A 38 -4.99 -14.30 -2.14
C SER A 38 -3.92 -13.43 -2.81
N GLN A 39 -4.32 -12.30 -3.38
CA GLN A 39 -3.43 -11.28 -3.94
C GLN A 39 -4.15 -9.94 -3.92
N PHE A 40 -3.43 -8.85 -3.68
CA PHE A 40 -3.93 -7.50 -3.93
C PHE A 40 -2.85 -6.62 -4.55
N VAL A 41 -3.27 -5.69 -5.41
CA VAL A 41 -2.38 -4.74 -6.07
C VAL A 41 -2.94 -3.33 -5.89
N PHE A 42 -2.22 -2.48 -5.16
CA PHE A 42 -2.54 -1.05 -5.15
C PHE A 42 -2.10 -0.43 -6.47
N LEU A 43 -3.03 0.10 -7.25
CA LEU A 43 -2.76 0.71 -8.55
C LEU A 43 -2.71 2.24 -8.38
N PHE A 44 -1.59 2.82 -8.78
CA PHE A 44 -1.34 4.25 -8.70
C PHE A 44 -1.49 4.91 -10.07
N ASP A 45 -2.04 6.12 -10.07
CA ASP A 45 -2.14 6.96 -11.27
C ASP A 45 -0.79 7.07 -11.98
N LYS A 46 -0.80 7.11 -13.31
CA LYS A 46 0.42 7.19 -14.13
C LYS A 46 1.33 8.39 -13.83
N SER A 47 0.81 9.44 -13.21
CA SER A 47 1.56 10.63 -12.79
C SER A 47 2.27 10.46 -11.44
N ILE A 48 1.99 9.38 -10.70
CA ILE A 48 2.62 9.07 -9.43
C ILE A 48 4.01 8.45 -9.67
N ARG A 49 4.99 8.90 -8.90
CA ARG A 49 6.35 8.38 -8.88
C ARG A 49 6.76 8.05 -7.44
N PHE A 50 7.57 7.00 -7.31
CA PHE A 50 8.17 6.58 -6.05
C PHE A 50 9.68 6.82 -6.11
N ASN A 51 10.21 7.58 -5.16
CA ASN A 51 11.64 7.86 -5.02
C ASN A 51 12.29 6.90 -4.00
N ALA A 52 12.03 5.60 -4.14
CA ALA A 52 12.37 4.58 -3.15
C ALA A 52 13.89 4.49 -2.86
N GLU A 53 14.72 4.89 -3.82
CA GLU A 53 16.17 4.94 -3.72
C GLU A 53 16.70 6.06 -2.79
N ARG A 54 15.88 7.06 -2.50
CA ARG A 54 16.22 8.17 -1.59
C ARG A 54 15.95 7.85 -0.13
N PHE A 55 15.40 6.67 0.16
CA PHE A 55 14.98 6.28 1.50
C PHE A 55 15.76 5.07 1.99
N PRO A 56 16.12 5.00 3.28
CA PRO A 56 16.65 3.79 3.90
C PRO A 56 15.72 2.60 3.68
N THR A 57 16.29 1.39 3.59
CA THR A 57 15.53 0.15 3.37
C THR A 57 15.47 -0.66 4.64
N CYS A 58 14.30 -1.19 4.98
CA CYS A 58 14.15 -2.21 6.00
C CYS A 58 14.27 -3.61 5.39
N ASP A 59 15.22 -4.40 5.90
CA ASP A 59 15.36 -5.79 5.53
C ASP A 59 14.29 -6.67 6.21
N ARG A 60 13.77 -7.66 5.46
CA ARG A 60 12.71 -8.55 5.92
C ARG A 60 13.13 -9.38 7.14
N ALA A 61 14.37 -9.86 7.17
CA ALA A 61 14.90 -10.65 8.28
C ALA A 61 15.10 -9.77 9.52
N ASP A 62 15.59 -8.55 9.34
CA ASP A 62 15.72 -7.57 10.43
C ASP A 62 14.35 -7.24 11.06
N PHE A 63 13.33 -7.00 10.23
CA PHE A 63 11.96 -6.80 10.71
C PHE A 63 11.44 -8.04 11.45
N THR A 64 11.69 -9.26 10.93
CA THR A 64 11.24 -10.49 11.60
C THR A 64 11.86 -10.65 12.99
N ALA A 65 13.15 -10.36 13.10
CA ALA A 65 13.91 -10.60 14.33
C ALA A 65 13.62 -9.55 15.41
N ARG A 66 13.43 -8.28 15.02
CA ARG A 66 13.38 -7.14 15.95
C ARG A 66 12.12 -6.29 15.83
N GLY A 67 11.17 -6.70 14.99
CA GLY A 67 9.96 -5.93 14.68
C GLY A 67 10.27 -4.59 14.00
N PRO A 68 9.36 -3.61 14.10
CA PRO A 68 9.57 -2.25 13.59
C PRO A 68 10.88 -1.60 14.06
N ALA A 69 11.31 -1.87 15.30
CA ALA A 69 12.55 -1.33 15.86
C ALA A 69 13.82 -1.91 15.20
N GLY A 70 13.69 -2.99 14.42
CA GLY A 70 14.76 -3.56 13.62
C GLY A 70 15.09 -2.78 12.36
N CYS A 71 14.15 -1.96 11.88
CA CYS A 71 14.29 -1.19 10.65
C CYS A 71 15.13 0.08 10.87
N PRO A 72 15.94 0.50 9.90
CA PRO A 72 16.64 1.78 9.97
C PRO A 72 15.68 2.97 10.11
N GLU A 73 16.10 4.01 10.83
CA GLU A 73 15.36 5.27 10.89
C GLU A 73 15.15 5.84 9.48
N GLY A 74 13.98 6.42 9.23
CA GLY A 74 13.61 6.96 7.92
C GLY A 74 13.14 5.91 6.90
N SER A 75 13.20 4.60 7.21
CA SER A 75 12.65 3.55 6.32
C SER A 75 11.13 3.40 6.41
N LYS A 76 10.47 3.93 7.46
CA LYS A 76 9.00 3.94 7.55
C LYS A 76 8.45 4.97 6.57
N VAL A 77 7.72 4.50 5.54
CA VAL A 77 7.21 5.31 4.42
C VAL A 77 5.69 5.35 4.35
N GLY A 78 5.03 4.86 5.39
CA GLY A 78 3.59 4.87 5.49
C GLY A 78 3.09 4.16 6.74
N GLU A 79 1.78 4.26 6.96
CA GLU A 79 1.10 3.72 8.11
C GLU A 79 -0.40 3.55 7.82
N GLY A 80 -1.14 3.01 8.77
CA GLY A 80 -2.58 2.94 8.67
C GLY A 80 -3.18 2.00 9.70
N THR A 81 -4.33 1.43 9.37
CA THR A 81 -5.10 0.58 10.29
C THR A 81 -5.81 -0.52 9.52
N ALA A 82 -5.84 -1.72 10.09
CA ALA A 82 -6.61 -2.85 9.60
C ALA A 82 -7.73 -3.18 10.60
N GLU A 83 -8.97 -3.19 10.13
CA GLU A 83 -10.10 -3.83 10.83
C GLU A 83 -10.22 -5.27 10.32
N ILE A 84 -9.91 -6.21 11.19
CA ILE A 84 -9.86 -7.65 10.94
C ILE A 84 -11.12 -8.29 11.52
N PHE A 85 -11.79 -9.08 10.69
CA PHE A 85 -13.00 -9.78 11.09
C PHE A 85 -12.71 -10.76 12.26
N PRO A 86 -13.57 -10.83 13.30
CA PRO A 86 -14.82 -10.09 13.41
C PRO A 86 -14.66 -8.65 13.95
N HIS A 87 -13.77 -8.40 14.93
CA HIS A 87 -13.74 -7.11 15.66
C HIS A 87 -12.34 -6.69 16.14
N THR A 88 -11.28 -7.11 15.45
CA THR A 88 -9.91 -6.75 15.85
C THR A 88 -9.44 -5.55 15.04
N THR A 89 -8.99 -4.48 15.69
CA THR A 89 -8.30 -3.37 15.01
C THR A 89 -6.80 -3.46 15.31
N ALA A 90 -5.98 -3.32 14.28
CA ALA A 90 -4.53 -3.35 14.39
C ALA A 90 -3.89 -2.22 13.57
N GLU A 91 -2.76 -1.73 14.06
CA GLU A 91 -1.94 -0.76 13.32
C GLU A 91 -1.28 -1.42 12.11
N VAL A 92 -1.17 -0.65 11.04
CA VAL A 92 -0.41 -0.98 9.84
C VAL A 92 0.81 -0.07 9.80
N ALA A 93 1.99 -0.64 9.50
CA ALA A 93 3.19 0.14 9.24
C ALA A 93 3.81 -0.29 7.90
N VAL A 94 4.22 0.68 7.09
CA VAL A 94 4.78 0.46 5.76
C VAL A 94 6.25 0.86 5.77
N PHE A 95 7.13 -0.05 5.41
CA PHE A 95 8.58 0.19 5.37
C PHE A 95 9.11 0.03 3.95
N ASN A 96 9.91 1.00 3.49
CA ASN A 96 10.63 0.89 2.23
C ASN A 96 11.56 -0.31 2.26
N THR A 97 11.62 -1.09 1.18
CA THR A 97 12.48 -2.26 1.12
C THR A 97 13.12 -2.44 -0.26
N ARG A 98 14.12 -3.33 -0.29
CA ARG A 98 14.74 -3.80 -1.51
C ARG A 98 14.89 -5.31 -1.41
N TYR A 99 14.31 -6.03 -2.36
CA TYR A 99 14.35 -7.48 -2.37
C TYR A 99 15.69 -8.01 -2.91
N ALA A 100 15.97 -9.28 -2.66
CA ALA A 100 17.19 -9.95 -3.13
C ALA A 100 17.32 -9.95 -4.67
N SER A 101 16.19 -9.91 -5.40
CA SER A 101 16.14 -9.74 -6.86
C SER A 101 16.63 -8.36 -7.32
N GLY A 102 16.73 -7.40 -6.40
CA GLY A 102 17.05 -6.00 -6.68
C GLY A 102 15.81 -5.10 -6.80
N ASP A 103 14.62 -5.70 -6.89
CA ASP A 103 13.34 -5.00 -6.99
C ASP A 103 13.08 -4.12 -5.76
N ARG A 104 12.40 -3.01 -5.98
CA ARG A 104 12.00 -2.06 -4.95
C ARG A 104 10.54 -2.31 -4.57
N GLY A 105 10.21 -1.95 -3.33
CA GLY A 105 8.88 -2.18 -2.83
C GLY A 105 8.72 -1.72 -1.40
N VAL A 106 7.71 -2.26 -0.73
CA VAL A 106 7.46 -2.01 0.68
C VAL A 106 7.11 -3.28 1.44
N LEU A 107 7.49 -3.32 2.71
CA LEU A 107 6.92 -4.24 3.68
C LEU A 107 5.69 -3.58 4.30
N ILE A 108 4.49 -4.08 4.02
CA ILE A 108 3.28 -3.67 4.73
C ILE A 108 3.08 -4.63 5.89
N THR A 109 3.10 -4.11 7.11
CA THR A 109 3.17 -4.94 8.32
C THR A 109 1.98 -4.67 9.22
N ILE A 110 1.50 -5.72 9.89
CA ILE A 110 0.48 -5.63 10.95
C ILE A 110 1.10 -6.28 12.19
N PRO A 111 1.88 -5.53 12.99
CA PRO A 111 2.67 -6.12 14.07
C PRO A 111 1.84 -6.94 15.07
N ALA A 112 0.62 -6.49 15.37
CA ALA A 112 -0.28 -7.18 16.29
C ALA A 112 -0.67 -8.60 15.86
N THR A 113 -0.59 -8.91 14.56
CA THR A 113 -0.86 -10.26 14.03
C THR A 113 0.39 -10.97 13.54
N GLY A 114 1.55 -10.32 13.60
CA GLY A 114 2.80 -10.82 13.02
C GLY A 114 2.79 -10.86 11.47
N ALA A 115 1.77 -10.30 10.82
CA ALA A 115 1.70 -10.30 9.36
C ALA A 115 2.74 -9.33 8.78
N VAL A 116 3.47 -9.82 7.78
CA VAL A 116 4.40 -9.05 6.98
C VAL A 116 4.12 -9.39 5.52
N LEU A 117 3.72 -8.36 4.79
CA LEU A 117 3.32 -8.42 3.41
C LEU A 117 4.45 -7.84 2.57
N GLU A 118 4.91 -8.57 1.56
CA GLU A 118 6.06 -8.23 0.73
C GLU A 118 5.63 -7.70 -0.64
N ASN A 119 5.39 -6.39 -0.70
CA ASN A 119 4.88 -5.75 -1.89
C ASN A 119 6.00 -5.29 -2.84
N THR A 120 6.01 -5.76 -4.08
CA THR A 120 6.91 -5.23 -5.14
C THR A 120 6.27 -4.05 -5.88
N PHE A 121 7.08 -3.05 -6.26
CA PHE A 121 6.65 -1.98 -7.16
C PHE A 121 6.95 -2.35 -8.60
N GLU A 122 5.90 -2.51 -9.39
CA GLU A 122 5.99 -3.01 -10.76
C GLU A 122 5.26 -2.11 -11.74
N PRO A 123 5.73 -1.99 -13.00
CA PRO A 123 4.95 -1.36 -14.06
C PRO A 123 3.63 -2.11 -14.26
N VAL A 124 2.54 -1.35 -14.40
CA VAL A 124 1.23 -1.96 -14.64
C VAL A 124 1.14 -2.49 -16.08
N ALA A 125 0.68 -3.73 -16.23
CA ALA A 125 0.51 -4.38 -17.52
C ALA A 125 -0.80 -4.02 -18.24
N ASP A 126 -0.91 -4.34 -19.53
CA ASP A 126 -2.18 -4.28 -20.27
C ASP A 126 -3.22 -5.23 -19.62
N PRO A 127 -4.52 -4.86 -19.60
CA PRO A 127 -5.14 -3.67 -20.20
C PRO A 127 -5.14 -2.42 -19.29
N TYR A 128 -4.56 -2.50 -18.09
CA TYR A 128 -4.70 -1.46 -17.05
C TYR A 128 -3.73 -0.27 -17.22
N ARG A 129 -2.69 -0.43 -18.04
CA ARG A 129 -1.62 0.56 -18.20
C ARG A 129 -2.07 1.93 -18.77
N SER A 130 -3.27 2.01 -19.35
CA SER A 130 -3.82 3.27 -19.87
C SER A 130 -4.12 4.27 -18.75
N ASP A 131 -4.50 3.75 -17.58
CA ASP A 131 -4.91 4.52 -16.41
C ASP A 131 -3.84 4.55 -15.30
N TYR A 132 -3.07 3.47 -15.16
CA TYR A 132 -2.14 3.29 -14.04
C TYR A 132 -0.70 3.12 -14.51
N GLY A 133 0.26 3.67 -13.74
CA GLY A 133 1.69 3.59 -14.05
C GLY A 133 2.42 2.51 -13.26
N THR A 134 2.15 2.44 -11.96
CA THR A 134 2.83 1.54 -11.02
C THR A 134 1.80 0.79 -10.18
N GLY A 135 2.01 -0.51 -10.02
CA GLY A 135 1.30 -1.36 -9.07
C GLY A 135 2.21 -1.69 -7.88
N SER A 136 1.63 -1.75 -6.69
CA SER A 136 2.26 -2.37 -5.51
C SER A 136 1.64 -3.75 -5.34
N ASP A 137 2.27 -4.78 -5.89
CA ASP A 137 1.75 -6.15 -5.96
C ASP A 137 2.10 -6.92 -4.69
N GLU A 138 1.08 -7.41 -4.00
CA GLU A 138 1.20 -8.32 -2.86
C GLU A 138 0.61 -9.68 -3.18
N LEU A 139 1.45 -10.70 -3.09
CA LEU A 139 1.00 -12.08 -2.96
C LEU A 139 0.79 -12.42 -1.49
N LEU A 140 -0.34 -13.06 -1.16
CA LEU A 140 -0.66 -13.50 0.20
C LEU A 140 -0.55 -15.03 0.34
N PRO A 141 0.67 -15.60 0.31
CA PRO A 141 0.84 -17.02 0.52
C PRO A 141 0.43 -17.38 1.95
N SER A 142 -0.32 -18.46 2.09
CA SER A 142 -0.73 -18.97 3.41
C SER A 142 -0.90 -20.48 3.35
N ALA A 143 -0.33 -21.16 4.34
CA ALA A 143 -0.51 -22.59 4.55
C ALA A 143 -1.92 -22.93 5.10
N LEU A 144 -2.67 -21.93 5.58
CA LEU A 144 -4.03 -22.11 6.08
C LEU A 144 -5.02 -22.38 4.94
N ALA A 145 -6.03 -23.20 5.22
CA ALA A 145 -7.12 -23.43 4.28
C ALA A 145 -7.89 -22.11 4.03
N PRO A 146 -8.51 -21.93 2.84
CA PRO A 146 -9.17 -20.68 2.47
C PRO A 146 -10.11 -20.07 3.53
N LEU A 147 -10.92 -20.88 4.21
CA LEU A 147 -11.88 -20.40 5.21
C LEU A 147 -11.23 -20.00 6.55
N GLU A 148 -10.03 -20.50 6.82
CA GLU A 148 -9.28 -20.24 8.05
C GLU A 148 -8.46 -18.95 7.98
N ARG A 149 -8.17 -18.46 6.76
CA ARG A 149 -7.38 -17.24 6.54
C ARG A 149 -8.07 -16.01 7.11
N ALA A 150 -7.29 -15.08 7.65
CA ALA A 150 -7.81 -13.80 8.13
C ALA A 150 -8.44 -13.00 6.97
N SER A 151 -9.45 -12.19 7.30
CA SER A 151 -10.11 -11.30 6.35
C SER A 151 -10.25 -9.92 6.99
N THR A 152 -10.03 -8.87 6.20
CA THR A 152 -10.20 -7.49 6.64
C THR A 152 -11.54 -6.95 6.17
N THR A 153 -12.28 -6.33 7.09
CA THR A 153 -13.51 -5.56 6.80
C THR A 153 -13.18 -4.13 6.40
N ARG A 154 -12.05 -3.61 6.87
CA ARG A 154 -11.47 -2.34 6.42
C ARG A 154 -9.96 -2.40 6.43
N PHE A 155 -9.33 -1.81 5.43
CA PHE A 155 -7.88 -1.68 5.35
C PHE A 155 -7.54 -0.27 4.89
N ARG A 156 -6.96 0.50 5.81
CA ARG A 156 -6.43 1.84 5.54
C ARG A 156 -4.91 1.77 5.52
N VAL A 157 -4.31 2.28 4.46
CA VAL A 157 -2.85 2.33 4.33
C VAL A 157 -2.44 3.58 3.55
N THR A 158 -1.40 4.25 4.03
CA THR A 158 -0.81 5.41 3.37
C THR A 158 0.53 5.04 2.73
N PHE A 159 0.84 5.70 1.62
CA PHE A 159 2.15 5.73 1.01
C PHE A 159 2.60 7.19 0.92
N GLY A 160 3.72 7.54 1.56
CA GLY A 160 4.25 8.89 1.57
C GLY A 160 4.95 9.23 2.89
N ALA A 161 6.21 9.62 2.76
CA ALA A 161 7.04 10.13 3.84
C ALA A 161 8.05 11.14 3.29
N VAL A 162 8.68 11.87 4.19
CA VAL A 162 9.72 12.84 3.87
C VAL A 162 11.02 12.35 4.48
N HIS A 163 12.10 12.36 3.70
CA HIS A 163 13.44 12.04 4.17
C HIS A 163 14.39 13.17 3.80
N THR A 164 15.28 13.55 4.73
CA THR A 164 16.31 14.55 4.46
C THR A 164 17.67 13.89 4.57
N ASP A 165 18.45 14.00 3.51
CA ASP A 165 19.84 13.56 3.45
C ASP A 165 20.76 14.75 3.13
N HIS A 166 22.04 14.48 2.89
CA HIS A 166 23.03 15.50 2.55
C HIS A 166 22.78 16.22 1.21
N THR A 167 21.90 15.69 0.36
CA THR A 167 21.51 16.27 -0.94
C THR A 167 20.20 17.06 -0.88
N GLY A 168 19.47 17.01 0.24
CA GLY A 168 18.28 17.80 0.48
C GLY A 168 17.12 16.98 1.05
N THR A 169 15.93 17.58 1.00
CA THR A 169 14.67 16.97 1.42
C THR A 169 13.99 16.31 0.22
N HIS A 170 13.59 15.06 0.39
CA HIS A 170 12.99 14.21 -0.63
C HIS A 170 11.64 13.68 -0.16
N SER A 171 10.67 13.65 -1.07
CA SER A 171 9.37 13.03 -0.88
C SER A 171 9.39 11.59 -1.38
N TYR A 172 8.81 10.65 -0.62
CA TYR A 172 8.76 9.25 -1.02
C TYR A 172 7.88 9.04 -2.24
N VAL A 173 6.74 9.74 -2.26
CA VAL A 173 5.78 9.73 -3.35
C VAL A 173 5.64 11.14 -3.88
N GLU A 174 5.74 11.27 -5.20
CA GLU A 174 5.49 12.53 -5.90
C GLU A 174 4.36 12.37 -6.91
N SER A 175 3.60 13.44 -7.13
CA SER A 175 2.65 13.56 -8.23
C SER A 175 3.09 14.64 -9.20
N LEU A 176 3.30 14.23 -10.46
CA LEU A 176 3.64 15.14 -11.57
C LEU A 176 2.41 15.74 -12.24
N ALA A 177 1.21 15.43 -11.75
CA ALA A 177 -0.02 16.04 -12.24
C ALA A 177 -0.14 17.50 -11.80
N ILE A 178 -0.90 18.28 -12.57
CA ILE A 178 -1.18 19.67 -12.23
C ILE A 178 -2.11 19.70 -10.99
N PRO A 179 -1.91 20.63 -10.04
CA PRO A 179 -2.85 20.83 -8.95
C PRO A 179 -4.31 20.94 -9.40
N GLY A 180 -5.21 20.24 -8.69
CA GLY A 180 -6.62 20.13 -9.03
C GLY A 180 -6.97 19.03 -10.04
N GLN A 181 -6.00 18.47 -10.77
CA GLN A 181 -6.24 17.36 -11.69
C GLN A 181 -6.71 16.11 -10.94
N GLN A 182 -7.71 15.41 -11.49
CA GLN A 182 -8.17 14.13 -10.94
C GLN A 182 -7.16 13.03 -11.26
N LEU A 183 -6.72 12.35 -10.20
CA LEU A 183 -5.85 11.19 -10.24
C LEU A 183 -6.69 9.93 -10.12
N LYS A 184 -6.35 8.88 -10.86
CA LYS A 184 -7.03 7.59 -10.82
C LYS A 184 -6.29 6.58 -9.95
N PHE A 185 -7.02 5.89 -9.07
CA PHE A 185 -6.47 4.85 -8.23
C PHE A 185 -7.35 3.61 -8.28
N GLY A 186 -6.74 2.45 -8.10
CA GLY A 186 -7.44 1.18 -8.08
C GLY A 186 -6.88 0.25 -7.01
N LEU A 187 -7.69 -0.71 -6.60
CA LEU A 187 -7.22 -1.85 -5.82
C LEU A 187 -7.66 -3.11 -6.55
N TRP A 188 -6.75 -3.72 -7.28
CA TRP A 188 -7.02 -5.02 -7.89
C TRP A 188 -6.91 -6.09 -6.81
N SER A 189 -7.82 -7.04 -6.74
CA SER A 189 -7.77 -8.11 -5.75
C SER A 189 -8.26 -9.42 -6.33
N ARG A 190 -7.50 -10.49 -6.08
CA ARG A 190 -7.94 -11.87 -6.28
C ARG A 190 -8.27 -12.47 -4.93
N PHE A 191 -9.42 -13.11 -4.84
CA PHE A 191 -9.87 -13.79 -3.63
C PHE A 191 -9.60 -15.28 -3.71
N VAL A 192 -9.56 -15.94 -2.54
CA VAL A 192 -9.40 -17.41 -2.46
C VAL A 192 -10.55 -18.18 -3.13
N THR A 193 -11.68 -17.51 -3.37
CA THR A 193 -12.83 -18.04 -4.14
C THR A 193 -12.60 -18.03 -5.65
N GLY A 194 -11.50 -17.43 -6.13
CA GLY A 194 -11.23 -17.18 -7.54
C GLY A 194 -11.87 -15.90 -8.09
N GLN A 195 -12.71 -15.23 -7.29
CA GLN A 195 -13.27 -13.93 -7.66
C GLN A 195 -12.17 -12.89 -7.83
N VAL A 196 -12.31 -12.02 -8.83
CA VAL A 196 -11.45 -10.86 -9.05
C VAL A 196 -12.29 -9.60 -8.98
N LEU A 197 -11.84 -8.60 -8.23
CA LEU A 197 -12.48 -7.28 -8.12
C LEU A 197 -11.45 -6.18 -8.37
N LEU A 198 -11.93 -5.05 -8.89
CA LEU A 198 -11.16 -3.83 -9.09
C LEU A 198 -12.03 -2.61 -8.72
N PRO A 199 -12.29 -2.35 -7.43
CA PRO A 199 -12.80 -1.06 -7.02
C PRO A 199 -11.80 0.03 -7.41
N THR A 200 -12.33 1.16 -7.89
CA THR A 200 -11.55 2.33 -8.31
C THR A 200 -12.03 3.57 -7.57
N ALA A 201 -11.14 4.53 -7.41
CA ALA A 201 -11.41 5.81 -6.78
C ALA A 201 -10.65 6.93 -7.50
N GLN A 202 -11.12 8.15 -7.32
CA GLN A 202 -10.42 9.34 -7.80
C GLN A 202 -10.18 10.30 -6.64
N ALA A 203 -9.08 11.03 -6.72
CA ALA A 203 -8.77 12.12 -5.82
C ALA A 203 -8.09 13.25 -6.58
N ALA A 204 -8.37 14.49 -6.20
CA ALA A 204 -7.68 15.64 -6.78
C ALA A 204 -6.24 15.69 -6.29
N ARG A 205 -5.30 16.01 -7.19
CA ARG A 205 -3.95 16.47 -6.77
C ARG A 205 -4.15 17.72 -5.89
N PRO A 206 -3.65 17.73 -4.63
CA PRO A 206 -3.83 18.87 -3.71
C PRO A 206 -3.13 20.15 -4.20
N LEU A 207 -3.25 21.29 -3.52
CA LEU A 207 -2.24 22.36 -3.65
C LEU A 207 -1.05 22.02 -2.74
N PRO A 208 0.18 22.50 -3.04
CA PRO A 208 1.34 22.31 -2.15
C PRO A 208 1.09 22.81 -0.73
#